data_AF-A0A226EBG4-F1
#
_entry.id   AF-A0A226EBG4-F1
#
_cell.length_a   1.000
_cell.length_b   1.000
_cell.length_c   1.000
_cell.angle_alpha   90.00
_cell.angle_beta   90.00
_cell.angle_gamma   90.00
#
_symmetry.space_group_name_H-M   'P 1'
#
loop_
_entity.id
_entity.type
_entity.pdbx_description
1 polymer ?
#
loop_
_entity_poly.entity_id
_entity_poly.type
_entity_poly.pdbx_seq_one_letter_code
_entity_poly.pdbx_strand_id
1 'polypeptide(L)'
;MAAESHRFLTCDGLLNQAGSGPSFYLLISTFQFGSWFALVIMILLTAAVLKIIFNLTRLYRNPILILIAFLVEQGIEVTPQKRKMYASIFLLAPWLLMSIVISNAYKGQNVTDLISPPKPITVSQFEEILAQNYTLYVAMQKYYDDRSRKFVEWAGTSRVLSRLHISIEDYKSENLSKDELKFLEKLESRIFVIRDRHNLTLINAISSCNKSAIVPFGNAIDEYESQLKFLRPNSHVVKSREEFYKKERGWLVGYAIDPQLETRFSALFQAGMINLWRKYIQFLRMIKFNSVNRASVNGRDDEKVKPLQIGGNFSVVFYLLSILIVFCTAVFCFERILGRFGRKNEVILFPME
;
A
#
# COMPACT_ATOMS: atom_id res chain seq x y z
N MET A 1 17.84 31.62 -6.45
CA MET A 1 17.39 30.94 -7.69
C MET A 1 16.73 29.62 -7.30
N ALA A 2 15.76 29.12 -8.08
CA ALA A 2 15.14 27.82 -7.78
C ALA A 2 15.88 26.74 -8.56
N ALA A 3 16.52 25.81 -7.86
CA ALA A 3 17.11 24.64 -8.48
C ALA A 3 16.00 23.72 -9.00
N GLU A 4 16.14 23.25 -10.24
CA GLU A 4 15.21 22.31 -10.86
C GLU A 4 15.90 20.97 -11.09
N SER A 5 15.13 19.90 -10.96
CA SER A 5 15.61 18.53 -11.11
C SER A 5 14.59 17.70 -11.90
N HIS A 6 15.02 16.55 -12.39
CA HIS A 6 14.13 15.52 -12.90
C HIS A 6 13.59 14.70 -11.74
N ARG A 7 12.28 14.50 -11.74
CA ARG A 7 11.57 13.65 -10.81
C ARG A 7 10.61 12.80 -11.60
N PHE A 8 10.30 11.60 -11.12
CA PHE A 8 9.31 10.75 -11.79
C PHE A 8 7.95 10.81 -11.10
N LEU A 9 6.90 10.56 -11.87
CA LEU A 9 5.54 10.39 -11.41
C LEU A 9 4.95 9.10 -12.03
N THR A 10 4.35 8.27 -11.21
CA THR A 10 3.65 7.04 -11.64
C THR A 10 2.33 6.87 -10.88
N CYS A 11 1.39 6.12 -11.43
CA CYS A 11 0.14 5.74 -10.76
C CYS A 11 0.04 4.23 -10.44
N ASP A 12 1.10 3.48 -10.75
CA ASP A 12 1.24 2.05 -10.48
C ASP A 12 2.41 1.80 -9.52
N GLY A 13 2.75 2.79 -8.69
CA GLY A 13 3.96 2.77 -7.87
C GLY A 13 3.90 1.81 -6.70
N LEU A 14 3.08 0.76 -6.70
CA LEU A 14 2.94 -0.17 -5.58
C LEU A 14 3.88 -1.36 -5.77
N LEU A 15 4.80 -1.56 -4.81
CA LEU A 15 5.79 -2.63 -4.88
C LEU A 15 5.19 -4.04 -4.75
N ASN A 16 4.01 -4.15 -4.14
CA ASN A 16 3.32 -5.41 -3.90
C ASN A 16 1.84 -5.28 -4.33
N GLN A 17 1.49 -5.90 -5.46
CA GLN A 17 0.14 -6.34 -5.86
C GLN A 17 -1.03 -5.74 -5.06
N ALA A 18 -1.61 -4.63 -5.53
CA ALA A 18 -2.99 -4.27 -5.22
C ALA A 18 -3.98 -5.06 -6.11
N GLY A 19 -3.72 -6.38 -6.24
CA GLY A 19 -4.53 -7.30 -7.04
C GLY A 19 -5.51 -8.14 -6.22
N SER A 20 -5.46 -8.09 -4.89
CA SER A 20 -6.46 -8.76 -4.06
C SER A 20 -7.15 -7.74 -3.21
N GLY A 21 -8.45 -7.58 -3.46
CA GLY A 21 -9.36 -7.01 -2.47
C GLY A 21 -9.16 -7.69 -1.10
N PRO A 22 -9.69 -7.08 -0.04
CA PRO A 22 -9.48 -7.52 1.33
C PRO A 22 -9.74 -9.02 1.48
N SER A 23 -8.65 -9.76 1.61
CA SER A 23 -8.63 -11.21 1.70
C SER A 23 -8.70 -11.64 3.16
N PHE A 24 -9.31 -12.81 3.40
CA PHE A 24 -9.34 -13.53 4.67
C PHE A 24 -8.04 -13.47 5.48
N TYR A 25 -6.90 -13.44 4.78
CA TYR A 25 -5.57 -13.26 5.33
C TYR A 25 -5.52 -12.18 6.42
N LEU A 26 -6.16 -11.02 6.22
CA LEU A 26 -6.14 -9.89 7.16
C LEU A 26 -6.70 -10.24 8.56
N LEU A 27 -7.71 -11.12 8.65
CA LEU A 27 -8.34 -11.48 9.93
C LEU A 27 -7.50 -12.47 10.76
N ILE A 28 -6.64 -13.26 10.11
CA ILE A 28 -5.77 -14.24 10.75
C ILE A 28 -4.34 -13.70 10.91
N SER A 29 -3.90 -12.80 10.02
CA SER A 29 -2.56 -12.23 9.99
C SER A 29 -2.27 -11.26 11.13
N THR A 30 -3.26 -10.87 11.93
CA THR A 30 -3.05 -10.01 13.10
C THR A 30 -2.06 -10.60 14.09
N PHE A 31 -1.98 -11.93 14.18
CA PHE A 31 -0.95 -12.61 14.94
C PHE A 31 -0.13 -13.51 14.03
N GLN A 32 1.18 -13.54 14.27
CA GLN A 32 2.07 -14.48 13.59
C GLN A 32 1.68 -15.91 13.95
N PHE A 33 1.92 -16.86 13.03
CA PHE A 33 1.64 -18.28 13.27
C PHE A 33 2.25 -18.80 14.58
N GLY A 34 3.46 -18.34 14.95
CA GLY A 34 4.09 -18.70 16.22
C GLY A 34 3.27 -18.34 17.45
N SER A 35 2.58 -17.19 17.44
CA SER A 35 1.73 -16.74 18.54
C SER A 35 0.48 -17.62 18.69
N TRP A 36 -0.11 -18.06 17.58
CA TRP A 36 -1.25 -19.01 17.59
C TRP A 36 -0.84 -20.36 18.19
N PHE A 37 0.30 -20.91 17.79
CA PHE A 37 0.82 -22.15 18.37
C PHE A 37 1.15 -22.01 19.85
N ALA A 38 1.79 -20.90 20.25
CA ALA A 38 2.08 -20.62 21.66
C ALA A 38 0.78 -20.54 22.49
N LEU A 39 -0.28 -19.92 21.97
CA LEU A 39 -1.58 -19.83 22.62
C LEU A 39 -2.21 -21.22 22.82
N VAL A 40 -2.18 -22.08 21.79
CA VAL A 40 -2.67 -23.47 21.90
C VAL A 40 -1.88 -24.26 22.95
N ILE A 41 -0.55 -24.15 22.95
CA ILE A 41 0.31 -24.82 23.94
C ILE A 41 -0.02 -24.33 25.37
N MET A 42 -0.20 -23.02 25.54
CA MET A 42 -0.55 -22.43 26.83
C MET A 42 -1.93 -22.86 27.32
N ILE A 43 -2.92 -23.00 26.43
CA ILE A 43 -4.23 -23.58 26.76
C ILE A 43 -4.07 -25.03 27.24
N LEU A 44 -3.31 -25.84 26.51
CA LEU A 44 -3.14 -27.27 26.87
C LEU A 44 -2.41 -27.42 28.21
N LEU A 45 -1.37 -26.62 28.45
CA LEU A 45 -0.60 -26.65 29.69
C LEU A 45 -1.45 -26.21 30.89
N THR A 46 -2.17 -25.10 30.78
CA THR A 46 -3.07 -24.63 31.85
C THR A 46 -4.24 -25.57 32.06
N ALA A 47 -4.81 -26.18 31.01
CA ALA A 47 -5.84 -27.21 31.12
C ALA A 47 -5.33 -28.46 31.84
N ALA A 48 -4.09 -28.89 31.57
CA ALA A 48 -3.46 -30.02 32.27
C ALA A 48 -3.29 -29.73 33.76
N VAL A 49 -2.80 -28.53 34.12
CA VAL A 49 -2.64 -28.10 35.51
C VAL A 49 -3.99 -28.02 36.23
N LEU A 50 -5.01 -27.42 35.60
CA LEU A 50 -6.37 -27.39 36.15
C LEU A 50 -6.94 -28.80 36.30
N LYS A 51 -6.71 -29.68 35.33
CA LYS A 51 -7.10 -31.09 35.43
C LYS A 51 -6.42 -31.75 36.62
N ILE A 52 -5.14 -31.52 36.88
CA ILE A 52 -4.45 -32.08 38.06
C ILE A 52 -5.07 -31.56 39.37
N ILE A 53 -5.31 -30.25 39.49
CA ILE A 53 -5.90 -29.62 40.68
C ILE A 53 -7.32 -30.14 40.95
N PHE A 54 -8.13 -30.30 39.90
CA PHE A 54 -9.53 -30.69 39.97
C PHE A 54 -9.80 -32.20 39.84
N ASN A 55 -8.87 -33.01 39.32
CA ASN A 55 -9.00 -34.48 39.29
C ASN A 55 -9.03 -35.06 40.71
N LEU A 56 -8.43 -34.36 41.67
CA LEU A 56 -8.60 -34.64 43.11
C LEU A 56 -10.00 -34.30 43.66
N THR A 57 -10.91 -33.73 42.87
CA THR A 57 -12.27 -33.30 43.26
C THR A 57 -13.19 -33.40 42.05
N ARG A 58 -13.55 -34.63 41.65
CA ARG A 58 -14.73 -35.08 40.86
C ARG A 58 -15.56 -34.01 40.11
N LEU A 59 -14.95 -33.06 39.41
CA LEU A 59 -15.61 -31.97 38.70
C LEU A 59 -15.76 -32.39 37.24
N TYR A 60 -17.01 -32.39 36.77
CA TYR A 60 -17.44 -32.97 35.51
C TYR A 60 -17.23 -32.09 34.27
N ARG A 61 -16.57 -30.92 34.40
CA ARG A 61 -16.41 -29.95 33.30
C ARG A 61 -15.02 -29.98 32.68
N ASN A 62 -14.98 -29.90 31.36
CA ASN A 62 -13.74 -29.90 30.59
C ASN A 62 -13.00 -28.55 30.77
N PRO A 63 -11.79 -28.54 31.36
CA PRO A 63 -11.06 -27.31 31.66
C PRO A 63 -10.68 -26.52 30.40
N ILE A 64 -10.55 -27.19 29.25
CA ILE A 64 -10.26 -26.54 27.97
C ILE A 64 -11.38 -25.58 27.56
N LEU A 65 -12.65 -25.96 27.75
CA LEU A 65 -13.80 -25.11 27.42
C LEU A 65 -13.85 -23.84 28.29
N ILE A 66 -13.44 -23.94 29.56
CA ILE A 66 -13.38 -22.80 30.47
C ILE A 66 -12.35 -21.77 29.98
N LEU A 67 -11.16 -22.26 29.59
CA LEU A 67 -10.07 -21.41 29.12
C LEU A 67 -10.40 -20.73 27.78
N ILE A 68 -11.05 -21.48 26.86
CA ILE A 68 -11.52 -20.93 25.57
C ILE A 68 -12.62 -19.88 25.82
N ALA A 69 -13.56 -20.14 26.74
CA ALA A 69 -14.63 -19.19 27.04
C ALA A 69 -14.08 -17.86 27.55
N PHE A 70 -13.08 -17.87 28.45
CA PHE A 70 -12.43 -16.64 28.88
C PHE A 70 -11.75 -15.89 27.73
N LEU A 71 -11.16 -16.61 26.77
CA LEU A 71 -10.52 -16.03 25.59
C LEU A 71 -11.52 -15.36 24.63
N VAL A 72 -12.75 -15.89 24.59
CA VAL A 72 -13.89 -15.34 23.82
C VAL A 72 -14.72 -14.37 24.68
N GLU A 73 -14.22 -13.96 25.85
CA GLU A 73 -14.89 -13.05 26.80
C GLU A 73 -16.28 -13.55 27.27
N GLN A 74 -16.48 -14.87 27.28
CA GLN A 74 -17.71 -15.52 27.75
C GLN A 74 -17.61 -15.89 29.23
N GLY A 75 -18.65 -15.56 29.99
CA GLY A 75 -18.78 -15.97 31.39
C GLY A 75 -19.28 -17.41 31.49
N ILE A 76 -18.54 -18.28 32.18
CA ILE A 76 -19.01 -19.61 32.59
C ILE A 76 -19.09 -19.66 34.11
N GLU A 77 -20.26 -20.05 34.62
CA GLU A 77 -20.46 -20.29 36.05
C GLU A 77 -19.69 -21.54 36.50
N VAL A 78 -18.66 -21.38 37.31
CA VAL A 78 -17.96 -22.49 37.97
C VAL A 78 -18.29 -22.43 39.46
N THR A 79 -18.80 -23.52 40.02
CA THR A 79 -19.08 -23.65 41.46
C THR A 79 -17.99 -24.49 42.13
N PRO A 80 -16.83 -23.91 42.53
CA PRO A 80 -15.77 -24.66 43.17
C PRO A 80 -16.01 -24.89 44.67
N GLN A 81 -15.37 -25.94 45.20
CA GLN A 81 -15.31 -26.22 46.63
C GLN A 81 -14.33 -25.25 47.32
N LYS A 82 -14.73 -24.62 48.45
CA LYS A 82 -14.06 -23.46 49.08
C LYS A 82 -12.53 -23.59 49.25
N ARG A 83 -11.99 -24.77 49.59
CA ARG A 83 -10.55 -24.96 49.88
C ARG A 83 -9.65 -24.96 48.64
N LYS A 84 -10.16 -25.34 47.47
CA LYS A 84 -9.42 -25.35 46.19
C LYS A 84 -9.61 -24.08 45.37
N MET A 85 -10.53 -23.22 45.81
CA MET A 85 -10.84 -21.94 45.19
C MET A 85 -9.59 -21.04 45.11
N TYR A 86 -8.81 -20.93 46.19
CA TYR A 86 -7.61 -20.09 46.21
C TYR A 86 -6.54 -20.52 45.20
N ALA A 87 -6.21 -21.82 45.14
CA ALA A 87 -5.23 -22.33 44.17
C ALA A 87 -5.70 -22.12 42.72
N SER A 88 -7.00 -22.29 42.44
CA SER A 88 -7.56 -22.00 41.13
C SER A 88 -7.58 -20.50 40.80
N ILE A 89 -7.79 -19.62 41.77
CA ILE A 89 -7.79 -18.17 41.57
C ILE A 89 -6.41 -17.69 41.09
N PHE A 90 -5.33 -18.18 41.69
CA PHE A 90 -3.96 -17.79 41.28
C PHE A 90 -3.60 -18.21 39.85
N LEU A 91 -4.28 -19.20 39.28
CA LEU A 91 -4.10 -19.61 37.88
C LEU A 91 -5.10 -18.92 36.94
N LEU A 92 -6.38 -18.84 37.33
CA LEU A 92 -7.44 -18.31 36.49
C LEU A 92 -7.40 -16.78 36.42
N ALA A 93 -6.97 -16.07 37.47
CA ALA A 93 -6.91 -14.61 37.44
C ALA A 93 -5.85 -14.07 36.45
N PRO A 94 -4.60 -14.57 36.43
CA PRO A 94 -3.65 -14.21 35.38
C PRO A 94 -4.11 -14.63 33.98
N TRP A 95 -4.76 -15.80 33.85
CA TRP A 95 -5.31 -16.24 32.57
C TRP A 95 -6.41 -15.33 32.06
N LEU A 96 -7.31 -14.87 32.94
CA LEU A 96 -8.39 -13.96 32.60
C LEU A 96 -7.83 -12.60 32.19
N LEU A 97 -6.83 -12.07 32.93
CA LEU A 97 -6.13 -10.85 32.54
C LEU A 97 -5.46 -11.00 31.17
N MET A 98 -4.75 -12.10 30.93
CA MET A 98 -4.12 -12.40 29.65
C MET A 98 -5.16 -12.48 28.52
N SER A 99 -6.30 -13.13 28.77
CA SER A 99 -7.39 -13.27 27.80
C SER A 99 -7.98 -11.91 27.39
N ILE A 100 -8.16 -10.99 28.34
CA ILE A 100 -8.61 -9.62 28.06
C ILE A 100 -7.57 -8.84 27.24
N VAL A 101 -6.28 -8.97 27.56
CA VAL A 101 -5.23 -8.29 26.81
C VAL A 101 -5.15 -8.80 25.36
N ILE A 102 -5.20 -10.12 25.16
CA ILE A 102 -5.11 -10.74 23.84
C ILE A 102 -6.33 -10.40 22.98
N SER A 103 -7.54 -10.52 23.52
CA SER A 103 -8.78 -10.21 22.81
C SER A 103 -8.85 -8.74 22.39
N ASN A 104 -8.46 -7.81 23.28
CA ASN A 104 -8.39 -6.38 22.95
C ASN A 104 -7.30 -6.07 21.92
N ALA A 105 -6.12 -6.71 22.02
CA ALA A 105 -5.07 -6.56 21.02
C ALA A 105 -5.52 -7.08 19.64
N TYR A 106 -6.18 -8.24 19.60
CA TYR A 106 -6.75 -8.81 18.38
C TYR A 106 -7.80 -7.90 17.74
N LYS A 107 -8.75 -7.39 18.53
CA LYS A 107 -9.77 -6.45 18.08
C LYS A 107 -9.12 -5.15 17.57
N GLY A 108 -8.20 -4.56 18.34
CA GLY A 108 -7.54 -3.31 18.00
C GLY A 108 -6.72 -3.37 16.71
N GLN A 109 -5.96 -4.45 16.51
CA GLN A 109 -5.18 -4.65 15.29
C GLN A 109 -6.09 -4.88 14.08
N ASN A 110 -7.11 -5.74 14.19
CA ASN A 110 -8.07 -5.94 13.10
C ASN A 110 -8.80 -4.66 12.72
N VAL A 111 -9.21 -3.85 13.70
CA VAL A 111 -9.84 -2.55 13.45
C VAL A 111 -8.88 -1.61 12.72
N THR A 112 -7.61 -1.56 13.14
CA THR A 112 -6.60 -0.73 12.48
C THR A 112 -6.36 -1.16 11.04
N ASP A 113 -6.19 -2.45 10.80
CA ASP A 113 -5.91 -3.01 9.48
C ASP A 113 -7.11 -2.93 8.52
N LEU A 114 -8.35 -2.97 9.06
CA LEU A 114 -9.58 -2.88 8.26
C LEU A 114 -10.04 -1.44 8.01
N ILE A 115 -9.87 -0.54 8.98
CA ILE A 115 -10.37 0.85 8.89
C ILE A 115 -9.30 1.78 8.33
N SER A 116 -8.02 1.55 8.65
CA SER A 116 -6.90 2.37 8.22
C SER A 116 -5.75 1.48 7.76
N PRO A 117 -5.90 0.74 6.65
CA PRO A 117 -4.85 -0.14 6.16
C PRO A 117 -3.54 0.64 6.02
N PRO A 118 -2.40 0.08 6.45
CA PRO A 118 -1.12 0.74 6.33
C PRO A 118 -0.89 1.14 4.87
N LYS A 119 -0.35 2.35 4.66
CA LYS A 119 -0.10 2.86 3.31
C LYS A 119 0.76 1.84 2.57
N PRO A 120 0.36 1.43 1.35
CA PRO A 120 1.10 0.41 0.63
C PRO A 120 2.50 0.93 0.32
N ILE A 121 3.48 0.01 0.27
CA ILE A 121 4.86 0.38 0.00
C ILE A 121 4.94 0.92 -1.42
N THR A 122 5.33 2.19 -1.54
CA THR A 122 5.35 2.90 -2.81
C THR A 122 6.77 3.08 -3.33
N VAL A 123 6.93 2.98 -4.65
CA VAL A 123 8.17 3.26 -5.37
C VAL A 123 8.53 4.74 -5.27
N SER A 124 9.69 5.04 -4.72
CA SER A 124 10.15 6.39 -4.38
C SER A 124 11.47 6.80 -5.01
N GLN A 125 12.27 5.83 -5.47
CA GLN A 125 13.60 6.01 -6.05
C GLN A 125 13.67 5.52 -7.50
N PHE A 126 14.61 6.07 -8.28
CA PHE A 126 14.79 5.67 -9.68
C PHE A 126 15.26 4.22 -9.81
N GLU A 127 16.11 3.76 -8.89
CA GLU A 127 16.60 2.38 -8.85
C GLU A 127 15.46 1.36 -8.74
N GLU A 128 14.46 1.63 -7.90
CA GLU A 128 13.29 0.77 -7.69
C GLU A 128 12.45 0.65 -8.97
N ILE A 129 12.22 1.76 -9.70
CA ILE A 129 11.52 1.73 -11.00
C ILE A 129 12.31 0.93 -12.03
N LEU A 130 13.63 1.12 -12.08
CA LEU A 130 14.50 0.39 -13.00
C LEU A 130 14.61 -1.09 -12.65
N ALA A 131 14.49 -1.46 -11.38
CA ALA A 131 14.43 -2.85 -10.93
C ALA A 131 13.12 -3.53 -11.38
N GLN A 132 12.01 -2.80 -11.35
CA GLN A 132 10.69 -3.33 -11.73
C GLN A 132 10.35 -3.22 -13.23
N ASN A 133 11.28 -2.73 -14.05
CA ASN A 133 11.16 -2.53 -15.49
C ASN A 133 10.15 -1.46 -15.92
N TYR A 134 10.21 -0.30 -15.24
CA TYR A 134 9.65 1.00 -15.64
C TYR A 134 9.84 1.33 -17.13
N THR A 135 8.78 1.68 -17.88
CA THR A 135 8.90 2.52 -19.08
C THR A 135 8.82 3.99 -18.67
N LEU A 136 9.86 4.77 -18.99
CA LEU A 136 9.99 6.17 -18.61
C LEU A 136 9.60 7.09 -19.77
N TYR A 137 8.44 7.71 -19.69
CA TYR A 137 7.95 8.64 -20.69
C TYR A 137 8.50 10.04 -20.47
N VAL A 138 9.08 10.60 -21.52
CA VAL A 138 9.60 11.98 -21.55
C VAL A 138 9.07 12.72 -22.77
N ALA A 139 8.88 14.03 -22.66
CA ALA A 139 8.51 14.85 -23.80
C ALA A 139 9.73 15.10 -24.71
N MET A 140 9.50 15.08 -26.03
CA MET A 140 10.47 15.56 -27.01
C MET A 140 10.84 17.01 -26.71
N GLN A 141 12.13 17.32 -26.80
CA GLN A 141 12.61 18.69 -26.71
C GLN A 141 12.19 19.45 -27.98
N LYS A 142 11.51 20.59 -27.79
CA LYS A 142 11.13 21.49 -28.87
C LYS A 142 11.98 22.75 -28.82
N TYR A 143 12.32 23.28 -29.99
CA TYR A 143 12.99 24.58 -30.12
C TYR A 143 12.00 25.58 -30.69
N TYR A 144 12.20 26.86 -30.36
CA TYR A 144 11.41 27.92 -30.96
C TYR A 144 11.96 28.22 -32.35
N ASP A 145 11.14 28.06 -33.37
CA ASP A 145 11.48 28.44 -34.74
C ASP A 145 10.95 29.86 -35.01
N ASP A 146 11.87 30.80 -35.19
CA ASP A 146 11.54 32.21 -35.42
C ASP A 146 10.71 32.42 -36.70
N ARG A 147 10.90 31.57 -37.72
CA ARG A 147 10.16 31.69 -38.99
C ARG A 147 8.70 31.32 -38.82
N SER A 148 8.42 30.20 -38.17
CA SER A 148 7.05 29.74 -37.93
C SER A 148 6.42 30.36 -36.67
N ARG A 149 7.20 31.06 -35.84
CA ARG A 149 6.80 31.61 -34.53
C ARG A 149 6.18 30.55 -33.62
N LYS A 150 6.66 29.32 -33.72
CA LYS A 150 6.12 28.15 -33.01
C LYS A 150 7.23 27.28 -32.47
N PHE A 151 6.91 26.49 -31.45
CA PHE A 151 7.81 25.45 -30.96
C PHE A 151 7.68 24.21 -31.84
N VAL A 152 8.78 23.81 -32.46
CA VAL A 152 8.83 22.69 -33.41
C VAL A 152 9.77 21.60 -32.89
N GLU A 153 9.46 20.35 -33.21
CA GLU A 153 10.35 19.22 -32.92
C GLU A 153 11.57 19.25 -33.84
N TRP A 154 12.72 18.81 -33.32
CA TRP A 154 13.88 18.64 -34.15
C TRP A 154 13.69 17.44 -35.09
N ALA A 155 13.74 17.68 -36.40
CA ALA A 155 13.52 16.65 -37.43
C ALA A 155 14.71 15.69 -37.63
N GLY A 156 15.86 15.93 -36.98
CA GLY A 156 17.07 15.13 -37.14
C GLY A 156 17.13 13.85 -36.29
N THR A 157 18.07 12.97 -36.62
CA THR A 157 18.41 11.75 -35.86
C THR A 157 19.35 12.04 -34.68
N SER A 158 19.13 13.14 -33.95
CA SER A 158 19.96 13.47 -32.79
C SER A 158 19.77 12.41 -31.70
N ARG A 159 20.87 12.03 -31.03
CA ARG A 159 20.82 11.19 -29.81
C ARG A 159 20.13 11.91 -28.66
N VAL A 160 20.14 13.25 -28.68
CA VAL A 160 19.54 14.09 -27.65
C VAL A 160 18.11 14.44 -28.05
N LEU A 161 17.17 13.63 -27.61
CA LEU A 161 15.74 13.76 -27.97
C LEU A 161 14.90 14.43 -26.87
N SER A 162 15.38 14.45 -25.62
CA SER A 162 14.65 15.06 -24.50
C SER A 162 15.59 15.77 -23.54
N ARG A 163 15.03 16.58 -22.64
CA ARG A 163 15.80 17.21 -21.56
C ARG A 163 16.48 16.21 -20.64
N LEU A 164 15.88 15.04 -20.45
CA LEU A 164 16.49 13.99 -19.64
C LEU A 164 17.76 13.45 -20.32
N HIS A 165 17.77 13.29 -21.64
CA HIS A 165 18.99 12.92 -22.37
C HIS A 165 20.09 13.96 -22.19
N ILE A 166 19.77 15.26 -22.27
CA ILE A 166 20.75 16.34 -22.01
C ILE A 166 21.35 16.18 -20.61
N SER A 167 20.50 16.00 -19.60
CA SER A 167 20.96 15.82 -18.21
C SER A 167 21.80 14.56 -18.00
N ILE A 168 21.47 13.46 -18.69
CA ILE A 168 22.26 12.22 -18.63
C ILE A 168 23.63 12.45 -19.27
N GLU A 169 23.70 13.06 -20.45
CA GLU A 169 24.97 13.33 -21.13
C GLU A 169 25.85 14.32 -20.35
N ASP A 170 25.25 15.36 -19.77
CA ASP A 170 25.96 16.27 -18.87
C ASP A 170 26.53 15.50 -17.66
N TYR A 171 25.75 14.61 -17.03
CA TYR A 171 26.19 13.82 -15.88
C TYR A 171 27.32 12.83 -16.24
N LYS A 172 27.25 12.20 -17.43
CA LYS A 172 28.32 11.32 -17.95
C LYS A 172 29.66 12.04 -18.16
N SER A 173 29.62 13.35 -18.39
CA SER A 173 30.82 14.16 -18.60
C SER A 173 31.60 14.46 -17.31
N GLU A 174 30.97 14.28 -16.14
CA GLU A 174 31.61 14.33 -14.83
C GLU A 174 32.25 12.95 -14.57
N ASN A 175 33.45 12.87 -13.96
CA ASN A 175 34.18 11.60 -13.81
C ASN A 175 33.42 10.59 -12.91
N LEU A 176 32.56 9.76 -13.50
CA LEU A 176 31.67 8.83 -12.81
C LEU A 176 32.33 7.48 -12.47
N SER A 177 31.81 6.84 -11.42
CA SER A 177 32.09 5.45 -11.12
C SER A 177 31.48 4.50 -12.16
N LYS A 178 31.99 3.26 -12.24
CA LYS A 178 31.45 2.23 -13.15
C LYS A 178 29.98 1.89 -12.86
N ASP A 179 29.56 1.93 -11.60
CA ASP A 179 28.20 1.61 -11.18
C ASP A 179 27.22 2.71 -11.59
N GLU A 180 27.61 3.98 -11.47
CA GLU A 180 26.80 5.12 -11.94
C GLU A 180 26.63 5.10 -13.46
N LEU A 181 27.69 4.78 -14.21
CA LEU A 181 27.58 4.61 -15.66
C LEU A 181 26.59 3.51 -16.04
N LYS A 182 26.67 2.36 -15.36
CA LYS A 182 25.73 1.25 -15.58
C LYS A 182 24.28 1.63 -15.22
N PHE A 183 24.10 2.42 -14.16
CA PHE A 183 22.80 2.98 -13.80
C PHE A 183 22.26 3.89 -14.91
N LEU A 184 23.07 4.81 -15.43
CA LEU A 184 22.66 5.73 -16.49
C LEU A 184 22.34 5.01 -17.81
N GLU A 185 23.14 4.02 -18.21
CA GLU A 185 22.85 3.21 -19.40
C GLU A 185 21.52 2.47 -19.25
N LYS A 186 21.26 1.92 -18.06
CA LYS A 186 19.98 1.27 -17.76
C LYS A 186 18.84 2.27 -17.77
N LEU A 187 19.03 3.47 -17.23
CA LEU A 187 18.05 4.56 -17.26
C LEU A 187 17.71 4.93 -18.70
N GLU A 188 18.74 5.18 -19.52
CA GLU A 188 18.61 5.56 -20.94
C GLU A 188 17.86 4.51 -21.76
N SER A 189 18.16 3.22 -21.53
CA SER A 189 17.48 2.10 -22.22
C SER A 189 15.97 2.01 -21.96
N ARG A 190 15.47 2.65 -20.90
CA ARG A 190 14.05 2.65 -20.50
C ARG A 190 13.29 3.90 -20.92
N ILE A 191 13.97 4.87 -21.53
CA ILE A 191 13.34 6.13 -21.94
C ILE A 191 12.54 5.93 -23.22
N PHE A 192 11.26 6.29 -23.17
CA PHE A 192 10.41 6.46 -24.34
C PHE A 192 10.12 7.95 -24.57
N VAL A 193 10.54 8.46 -25.71
CA VAL A 193 10.32 9.87 -26.08
C VAL A 193 8.99 10.01 -26.82
N ILE A 194 8.08 10.77 -26.24
CA ILE A 194 6.82 11.13 -26.87
C ILE A 194 7.07 12.25 -27.87
N ARG A 195 6.78 11.96 -29.14
CA ARG A 195 6.84 12.89 -30.28
C ARG A 195 5.42 13.25 -30.71
N ASP A 196 5.27 14.38 -31.39
CA ASP A 196 3.99 14.89 -31.89
C ASP A 196 3.29 13.89 -32.82
N ARG A 197 4.06 13.14 -33.62
CA ARG A 197 3.55 12.07 -34.50
C ARG A 197 2.84 10.93 -33.77
N HIS A 198 3.09 10.75 -32.47
CA HIS A 198 2.48 9.65 -31.71
C HIS A 198 1.03 9.96 -31.30
N ASN A 199 0.52 11.20 -31.52
CA ASN A 199 -0.81 11.63 -31.07
C ASN A 199 -1.10 11.28 -29.60
N LEU A 200 -0.06 11.30 -28.77
CA LEU A 200 -0.09 10.87 -27.38
C LEU A 200 0.46 11.99 -26.51
N THR A 201 -0.20 12.27 -25.39
CA THR A 201 0.30 13.19 -24.36
C THR A 201 1.00 12.42 -23.24
N LEU A 202 1.87 13.09 -22.47
CA LEU A 202 2.51 12.49 -21.30
C LEU A 202 1.49 11.90 -20.31
N ILE A 203 0.39 12.61 -20.06
CA ILE A 203 -0.65 12.14 -19.14
C ILE A 203 -1.40 10.93 -19.70
N ASN A 204 -1.67 10.88 -21.01
CA ASN A 204 -2.32 9.73 -21.64
C ASN A 204 -1.41 8.50 -21.63
N ALA A 205 -0.10 8.68 -21.78
CA ALA A 205 0.88 7.59 -21.78
C ALA A 205 0.95 6.82 -20.46
N ILE A 206 0.69 7.50 -19.33
CA ILE A 206 0.65 6.86 -18.00
C ILE A 206 -0.77 6.56 -17.51
N SER A 207 -1.80 6.95 -18.27
CA SER A 207 -3.19 6.82 -17.85
C SER A 207 -3.64 5.38 -17.62
N SER A 208 -2.95 4.41 -18.24
CA SER A 208 -3.19 2.97 -18.09
C SER A 208 -2.60 2.39 -16.81
N CYS A 209 -1.74 3.13 -16.09
CA CYS A 209 -1.08 2.69 -14.85
C CYS A 209 -0.50 1.27 -14.97
N ASN A 210 0.24 1.02 -16.04
CA ASN A 210 0.83 -0.30 -16.30
C ASN A 210 2.34 -0.13 -16.42
N LYS A 211 3.05 -0.17 -15.29
CA LYS A 211 4.52 0.00 -15.24
C LYS A 211 5.00 1.15 -16.13
N SER A 212 4.37 2.30 -15.93
CA SER A 212 4.61 3.52 -16.69
C SER A 212 4.87 4.66 -15.74
N ALA A 213 5.93 5.42 -15.97
CA ALA A 213 6.23 6.63 -15.23
C ALA A 213 6.55 7.75 -16.20
N ILE A 214 6.15 8.99 -15.88
CA ILE A 214 6.64 10.17 -16.59
C ILE A 214 7.82 10.77 -15.85
N VAL A 215 8.77 11.34 -16.57
CA VAL A 215 9.92 12.07 -15.99
C VAL A 215 9.89 13.53 -16.45
N PRO A 216 9.05 14.37 -15.82
CA PRO A 216 9.05 15.81 -16.04
C PRO A 216 10.28 16.49 -15.40
N PHE A 217 10.64 17.64 -15.94
CA PHE A 217 11.70 18.49 -15.41
C PHE A 217 11.11 19.67 -14.63
N GLY A 218 11.58 19.88 -13.41
CA GLY A 218 11.19 20.99 -12.54
C GLY A 218 9.71 20.91 -12.09
N ASN A 219 9.07 22.08 -11.98
CA ASN A 219 7.74 22.23 -11.36
C ASN A 219 6.58 21.66 -12.20
N ALA A 220 6.86 21.14 -13.40
CA ALA A 220 5.84 20.47 -14.21
C ALA A 220 5.30 19.20 -13.54
N ILE A 221 6.07 18.59 -12.62
CA ILE A 221 5.65 17.38 -11.93
C ILE A 221 4.40 17.59 -11.07
N ASP A 222 4.29 18.72 -10.36
CA ASP A 222 3.15 19.00 -9.49
C ASP A 222 1.87 19.23 -10.30
N GLU A 223 2.02 19.80 -11.50
CA GLU A 223 0.92 19.95 -12.47
C GLU A 223 0.42 18.58 -12.92
N TYR A 224 1.32 17.69 -13.36
CA TYR A 224 0.94 16.34 -13.78
C TYR A 224 0.38 15.50 -12.61
N GLU A 225 0.93 15.65 -11.41
CA GLU A 225 0.40 15.00 -10.20
C GLU A 225 -1.06 15.39 -9.96
N SER A 226 -1.35 16.68 -10.04
CA SER A 226 -2.70 17.21 -9.87
C SER A 226 -3.66 16.71 -10.96
N GLN A 227 -3.21 16.71 -12.21
CA GLN A 227 -3.98 16.20 -13.35
C GLN A 227 -4.27 14.70 -13.21
N LEU A 228 -3.27 13.90 -12.81
CA LEU A 228 -3.41 12.46 -12.69
C LEU A 228 -4.31 12.08 -11.51
N LYS A 229 -4.19 12.76 -10.37
CA LYS A 229 -5.10 12.61 -9.22
C LYS A 229 -6.54 12.96 -9.60
N PHE A 230 -6.74 14.00 -10.42
CA PHE A 230 -8.06 14.37 -10.92
C PHE A 230 -8.64 13.29 -11.85
N LEU A 231 -7.84 12.75 -12.78
CA LEU A 231 -8.29 11.72 -13.73
C LEU A 231 -8.46 10.34 -13.07
N ARG A 232 -7.70 10.05 -12.01
CA ARG A 232 -7.61 8.74 -11.35
C ARG A 232 -7.59 8.88 -9.82
N PRO A 233 -8.70 9.30 -9.19
CA PRO A 233 -8.75 9.51 -7.73
C PRO A 233 -8.48 8.21 -6.94
N ASN A 234 -8.89 7.06 -7.48
CA ASN A 234 -8.71 5.74 -6.86
C ASN A 234 -7.32 5.13 -7.10
N SER A 235 -6.44 5.78 -7.87
CA SER A 235 -5.10 5.26 -8.14
C SER A 235 -4.08 5.82 -7.15
N HIS A 236 -3.09 5.01 -6.80
CA HIS A 236 -1.98 5.46 -5.97
C HIS A 236 -0.99 6.23 -6.84
N VAL A 237 -1.23 7.53 -6.98
CA VAL A 237 -0.30 8.46 -7.64
C VAL A 237 0.89 8.72 -6.72
N VAL A 238 2.08 8.37 -7.18
CA VAL A 238 3.33 8.46 -6.44
C VAL A 238 4.33 9.33 -7.19
N LYS A 239 4.88 10.32 -6.48
CA LYS A 239 5.96 11.19 -6.91
C LYS A 239 7.27 10.72 -6.28
N SER A 240 8.34 10.68 -7.07
CA SER A 240 9.69 10.33 -6.57
C SER A 240 10.10 11.23 -5.41
N ARG A 241 10.76 10.66 -4.40
CA ARG A 241 11.43 11.46 -3.35
C ARG A 241 12.78 11.96 -3.84
N GLU A 242 13.44 11.13 -4.63
CA GLU A 242 14.72 11.42 -5.25
C GLU A 242 14.58 12.52 -6.32
N GLU A 243 15.56 13.42 -6.32
CA GLU A 243 15.72 14.50 -7.30
C GLU A 243 16.93 14.18 -8.17
N PHE A 244 16.67 13.71 -9.39
CA PHE A 244 17.73 13.38 -10.33
C PHE A 244 18.24 14.64 -11.03
N TYR A 245 19.56 14.82 -11.05
CA TYR A 245 20.25 15.90 -11.76
C TYR A 245 19.71 17.29 -11.45
N LYS A 246 20.06 17.79 -10.27
CA LYS A 246 19.66 19.12 -9.80
C LYS A 246 20.55 20.20 -10.41
N LYS A 247 19.97 21.10 -11.19
CA LYS A 247 20.68 22.21 -11.84
C LYS A 247 19.99 23.54 -11.58
N GLU A 248 20.78 24.55 -11.28
CA GLU A 248 20.26 25.91 -11.20
C GLU A 248 20.03 26.47 -12.60
N ARG A 249 18.91 27.18 -12.75
CA ARG A 249 18.61 27.88 -13.99
C ARG A 249 19.10 29.31 -13.93
N GLY A 250 19.70 29.73 -15.03
CA GLY A 250 20.07 31.11 -15.30
C GLY A 250 19.62 31.54 -16.69
N TRP A 251 19.79 32.82 -16.96
CA TRP A 251 19.61 33.38 -18.29
C TRP A 251 20.98 33.46 -18.95
N LEU A 252 21.09 32.98 -20.20
CA LEU A 252 22.26 33.23 -21.02
C LEU A 252 21.97 34.49 -21.84
N VAL A 253 22.74 35.55 -21.61
CA VAL A 253 22.58 36.84 -22.27
C VAL A 253 23.76 37.03 -23.21
N GLY A 254 23.48 37.23 -24.50
CA GLY A 254 24.51 37.50 -25.52
C GLY A 254 24.60 39.00 -25.83
N TYR A 255 25.84 39.51 -25.90
CA TYR A 255 26.26 40.88 -26.25
C TYR A 255 25.70 42.04 -25.38
N ALA A 256 26.62 42.87 -24.88
CA ALA A 256 26.40 44.15 -24.16
C ALA A 256 25.31 44.14 -23.07
N ILE A 257 25.72 43.77 -21.85
CA ILE A 257 24.86 43.74 -20.67
C ILE A 257 24.66 45.17 -20.14
N ASP A 258 23.40 45.60 -20.01
CA ASP A 258 23.02 46.63 -19.03
C ASP A 258 23.40 46.09 -17.64
N PRO A 259 24.40 46.65 -16.94
CA PRO A 259 24.86 46.14 -15.65
C PRO A 259 23.75 46.17 -14.58
N GLN A 260 22.67 46.92 -14.80
CA GLN A 260 21.52 46.93 -13.91
C GLN A 260 20.62 45.70 -14.08
N LEU A 261 20.78 44.89 -15.14
CA LEU A 261 19.90 43.77 -15.41
C LEU A 261 19.88 42.75 -14.25
N GLU A 262 21.05 42.45 -13.69
CA GLU A 262 21.16 41.57 -12.52
C GLU A 262 20.43 42.17 -11.30
N THR A 263 20.64 43.46 -11.04
CA THR A 263 19.98 44.15 -9.92
C THR A 263 18.45 44.15 -10.06
N ARG A 264 17.92 44.34 -11.29
CA ARG A 264 16.49 44.29 -11.57
C ARG A 264 15.93 42.88 -11.37
N PHE A 265 16.63 41.85 -11.83
CA PHE A 265 16.21 40.46 -11.58
C PHE A 265 16.25 40.09 -10.09
N SER A 266 17.27 40.54 -9.37
CA SER A 266 17.37 40.36 -7.92
C SER A 266 16.20 41.03 -7.19
N ALA A 267 15.87 42.27 -7.56
CA ALA A 267 14.73 42.99 -7.01
C ALA A 267 13.40 42.27 -7.28
N LEU A 268 13.19 41.74 -8.50
CA LEU A 268 12.00 40.93 -8.83
C LEU A 268 11.91 39.64 -8.01
N PHE A 269 13.05 39.00 -7.76
CA PHE A 269 13.11 37.80 -6.93
C PHE A 269 12.81 38.12 -5.46
N GLN A 270 13.42 39.17 -4.91
CA GLN A 270 13.21 39.62 -3.53
C GLN A 270 11.77 40.10 -3.29
N ALA A 271 11.17 40.78 -4.27
CA ALA A 271 9.76 41.18 -4.23
C ALA A 271 8.78 39.98 -4.34
N GLY A 272 9.27 38.76 -4.59
CA GLY A 272 8.44 37.56 -4.68
C GLY A 272 7.61 37.47 -5.97
N MET A 273 7.83 38.35 -6.94
CA MET A 273 7.06 38.42 -8.20
C MET A 273 7.12 37.11 -8.99
N ILE A 274 8.28 36.44 -8.98
CA ILE A 274 8.47 35.14 -9.66
C ILE A 274 7.56 34.07 -9.07
N ASN A 275 7.36 34.06 -7.75
CA ASN A 275 6.48 33.09 -7.09
C ASN A 275 5.01 33.36 -7.41
N LEU A 276 4.61 34.64 -7.47
CA LEU A 276 3.27 35.04 -7.89
C LEU A 276 2.97 34.62 -9.32
N TRP A 277 3.86 34.92 -10.26
CA TRP A 277 3.70 34.52 -11.66
C TRP A 277 3.65 33.00 -11.83
N ARG A 278 4.48 32.25 -11.11
CA ARG A 278 4.46 30.79 -11.14
C ARG A 278 3.11 30.23 -10.69
N LYS A 279 2.59 30.71 -9.55
CA LYS A 279 1.28 30.31 -9.03
C LYS A 279 0.16 30.68 -10.00
N TYR A 280 0.21 31.89 -10.57
CA TYR A 280 -0.79 32.36 -11.53
C TYR A 280 -0.82 31.52 -12.81
N ILE A 281 0.34 31.20 -13.39
CA ILE A 281 0.44 30.34 -14.57
C ILE A 281 -0.09 28.94 -14.27
N GLN A 282 0.27 28.36 -13.12
CA GLN A 282 -0.25 27.06 -12.68
C GLN A 282 -1.77 27.07 -12.55
N PHE A 283 -2.32 28.11 -11.94
CA PHE A 283 -3.76 28.30 -11.78
C PHE A 283 -4.48 28.36 -13.13
N LEU A 284 -4.00 29.15 -14.09
CA LEU A 284 -4.58 29.23 -15.43
C LEU A 284 -4.58 27.89 -16.15
N ARG A 285 -3.49 27.11 -16.04
CA ARG A 285 -3.39 25.78 -16.66
C ARG A 285 -4.39 24.80 -16.04
N MET A 286 -4.51 24.79 -14.71
CA MET A 286 -5.47 23.93 -14.01
C MET A 286 -6.93 24.29 -14.32
N ILE A 287 -7.26 25.59 -14.45
CA ILE A 287 -8.61 26.00 -14.89
C ILE A 287 -8.91 25.43 -16.28
N LYS A 288 -7.98 25.59 -17.23
CA LYS A 288 -8.14 25.08 -18.59
C LYS A 288 -8.34 23.57 -18.57
N PHE A 289 -7.50 22.84 -17.84
CA PHE A 289 -7.61 21.40 -17.69
C PHE A 289 -8.97 20.98 -17.09
N ASN A 290 -9.38 21.59 -15.99
CA ASN A 290 -10.65 21.31 -15.33
C ASN A 290 -11.84 21.63 -16.24
N SER A 291 -11.80 22.72 -17.00
CA SER A 291 -12.88 23.09 -17.92
C SER A 291 -13.13 22.05 -19.00
N VAL A 292 -12.07 21.41 -19.51
CA VAL A 292 -12.15 20.35 -20.53
C VAL A 292 -12.60 19.02 -19.92
N ASN A 293 -12.14 18.71 -18.70
CA ASN A 293 -12.35 17.39 -18.10
C ASN A 293 -13.52 17.32 -17.10
N ARG A 294 -14.18 18.44 -16.76
CA ARG A 294 -15.34 18.48 -15.85
C ARG A 294 -16.47 17.53 -16.26
N ALA A 295 -16.76 17.44 -17.56
CA ALA A 295 -17.80 16.53 -18.08
C ALA A 295 -17.46 15.04 -17.85
N SER A 296 -16.17 14.68 -17.81
CA SER A 296 -15.73 13.31 -17.55
C SER A 296 -15.77 12.90 -16.07
N VAL A 297 -15.82 13.87 -15.16
CA VAL A 297 -15.74 13.64 -13.70
C VAL A 297 -17.09 13.80 -12.99
N ASN A 298 -18.02 14.61 -13.51
CA ASN A 298 -19.35 14.85 -12.92
C ASN A 298 -20.28 13.61 -12.82
N GLY A 299 -19.84 12.43 -13.26
CA GLY A 299 -20.59 11.18 -13.16
C GLY A 299 -20.33 10.36 -11.90
N ARG A 300 -19.61 10.86 -10.88
CA ARG A 300 -19.26 10.04 -9.71
C ARG A 300 -19.44 10.76 -8.37
N ASP A 301 -20.18 10.07 -7.51
CA ASP A 301 -20.44 10.39 -6.12
C ASP A 301 -19.16 10.72 -5.36
N ASP A 302 -19.18 11.86 -4.68
CA ASP A 302 -18.14 12.31 -3.77
C ASP A 302 -17.82 11.22 -2.74
N GLU A 303 -16.54 10.87 -2.67
CA GLU A 303 -15.98 9.82 -1.85
C GLU A 303 -16.05 10.22 -0.36
N LYS A 304 -17.22 10.04 0.24
CA LYS A 304 -17.32 9.76 1.68
C LYS A 304 -16.60 8.45 1.93
N VAL A 305 -15.77 8.42 2.98
CA VAL A 305 -15.11 7.22 3.51
C VAL A 305 -15.99 6.00 3.26
N LYS A 306 -15.56 5.10 2.38
CA LYS A 306 -16.38 3.94 2.00
C LYS A 306 -16.74 3.19 3.29
N PRO A 307 -18.02 3.15 3.69
CA PRO A 307 -18.41 2.42 4.88
C PRO A 307 -18.05 0.96 4.68
N LEU A 308 -17.66 0.28 5.76
CA LEU A 308 -17.33 -1.13 5.73
C LEU A 308 -18.52 -1.90 5.13
N GLN A 309 -18.37 -2.40 3.89
CA GLN A 309 -19.44 -3.10 3.20
C GLN A 309 -19.55 -4.53 3.73
N ILE A 310 -20.78 -4.97 3.99
CA ILE A 310 -21.09 -6.35 4.41
C ILE A 310 -20.68 -7.36 3.32
N GLY A 311 -20.75 -6.95 2.05
CA GLY A 311 -20.23 -7.71 0.91
C GLY A 311 -18.71 -7.62 0.83
N GLY A 312 -18.02 -8.71 1.13
CA GLY A 312 -16.56 -8.76 1.18
C GLY A 312 -16.07 -9.28 2.53
N ASN A 313 -15.52 -8.39 3.36
CA ASN A 313 -14.71 -8.74 4.54
C ASN A 313 -15.50 -9.55 5.58
N PHE A 314 -16.74 -9.13 5.85
CA PHE A 314 -17.57 -9.78 6.86
C PHE A 314 -18.21 -11.09 6.37
N SER A 315 -18.43 -11.22 5.07
CA SER A 315 -18.99 -12.44 4.46
C SER A 315 -18.10 -13.67 4.70
N VAL A 316 -16.78 -13.47 4.77
CA VAL A 316 -15.80 -14.53 5.03
C VAL A 316 -15.98 -15.16 6.41
N VAL A 317 -16.32 -14.38 7.43
CA VAL A 317 -16.58 -14.88 8.79
C VAL A 317 -17.79 -15.82 8.79
N PHE A 318 -18.84 -15.47 8.04
CA PHE A 318 -20.03 -16.32 7.91
C PHE A 318 -19.74 -17.61 7.14
N TYR A 319 -18.88 -17.58 6.12
CA TYR A 319 -18.42 -18.80 5.44
C TYR A 319 -17.64 -19.72 6.38
N LEU A 320 -16.75 -19.17 7.19
CA LEU A 320 -15.98 -19.91 8.18
C LEU A 320 -16.87 -20.58 9.22
N LEU A 321 -17.84 -19.83 9.75
CA LEU A 321 -18.82 -20.37 10.69
C LEU A 321 -19.59 -21.54 10.07
N SER A 322 -20.01 -21.38 8.81
CA SER A 322 -20.72 -22.43 8.07
C SER A 322 -19.87 -23.69 7.89
N ILE A 323 -18.60 -23.55 7.52
CA ILE A 323 -17.66 -24.67 7.39
C ILE A 323 -17.45 -25.37 8.74
N LEU A 324 -17.29 -24.61 9.83
CA LEU A 324 -17.13 -25.16 11.17
C LEU A 324 -18.37 -25.93 11.64
N ILE A 325 -19.57 -25.41 11.37
CA ILE A 325 -20.81 -26.12 11.67
C ILE A 325 -20.86 -27.44 10.91
N VAL A 326 -20.58 -27.44 9.60
CA VAL A 326 -20.56 -28.66 8.78
C VAL A 326 -19.55 -29.66 9.34
N PHE A 327 -18.33 -29.21 9.66
CA PHE A 327 -17.30 -30.06 10.25
C PHE A 327 -17.74 -30.67 11.59
N CYS A 328 -18.30 -29.87 12.50
CA CYS A 328 -18.82 -30.35 13.78
C CYS A 328 -19.94 -31.39 13.59
N THR A 329 -20.86 -31.16 12.64
CA THR A 329 -21.92 -32.14 12.33
C THR A 329 -21.35 -33.44 11.75
N ALA A 330 -20.30 -33.36 10.92
CA ALA A 330 -19.63 -34.53 10.37
C ALA A 330 -18.94 -35.35 11.46
N VAL A 331 -18.21 -34.70 12.38
CA VAL A 331 -17.58 -35.35 13.54
C VAL A 331 -18.64 -36.02 14.43
N PHE A 332 -19.74 -35.33 14.71
CA PHE A 332 -20.84 -35.91 15.50
C PHE A 332 -21.46 -37.13 14.82
N CYS A 333 -21.68 -37.08 13.50
CA CYS A 333 -22.17 -38.23 12.74
C CYS A 333 -21.18 -39.40 12.78
N PHE A 334 -19.88 -39.10 12.64
CA PHE A 334 -18.82 -40.10 12.72
C PHE A 334 -18.74 -40.77 14.10
N GLU A 335 -18.82 -39.99 15.18
CA GLU A 335 -18.89 -40.49 16.56
C GLU A 335 -20.12 -41.39 16.77
N ARG A 336 -21.29 -41.00 16.26
CA ARG A 336 -22.53 -41.79 16.31
C ARG A 336 -22.39 -43.13 15.58
N ILE A 337 -21.69 -43.16 14.44
CA ILE A 337 -21.45 -44.38 13.66
C ILE A 337 -20.50 -45.30 14.43
N LEU A 338 -19.36 -44.79 14.90
CA LEU A 338 -18.40 -45.54 15.72
C LEU A 338 -19.01 -46.06 17.02
N GLY A 339 -19.79 -45.25 17.72
CA GLY A 339 -20.50 -45.64 18.94
C GLY A 339 -21.53 -46.75 18.72
N ARG A 340 -22.17 -46.80 17.54
CA ARG A 340 -23.05 -47.92 17.14
C ARG A 340 -22.27 -49.20 16.84
N PHE A 341 -21.05 -49.09 16.28
CA PHE A 341 -20.18 -50.25 16.07
C PHE A 341 -19.61 -50.80 17.38
N GLY A 342 -19.20 -49.94 18.31
CA GLY A 342 -18.74 -50.37 19.65
C GLY A 342 -19.83 -51.08 20.46
N ARG A 343 -21.07 -50.58 20.42
CA ARG A 343 -22.20 -51.15 21.17
C ARG A 343 -22.72 -52.48 20.60
N LYS A 344 -22.45 -52.78 19.32
CA LYS A 344 -22.76 -54.10 18.72
C LYS A 344 -21.81 -55.20 19.18
N ASN A 345 -20.60 -54.87 19.63
CA ASN A 345 -19.63 -55.86 20.10
C ASN A 345 -19.80 -56.22 21.59
N GLU A 346 -20.48 -55.39 22.40
CA GLU A 346 -20.79 -55.72 23.81
C GLU A 346 -22.04 -56.60 23.97
N VAL A 347 -22.96 -56.61 23.00
CA VAL A 347 -24.23 -57.38 23.09
C VAL A 347 -24.04 -58.87 22.74
N ILE A 348 -22.85 -59.29 22.30
CA ILE A 348 -22.59 -60.69 21.87
C ILE A 348 -21.93 -61.53 23.00
N LEU A 349 -21.57 -60.96 24.15
CA LEU A 349 -20.78 -61.65 25.18
C LEU A 349 -21.53 -62.10 26.45
N PHE A 350 -22.87 -62.22 26.39
CA PHE A 350 -23.61 -63.01 27.38
C PHE A 350 -24.85 -63.68 26.75
N PRO A 351 -24.75 -64.97 26.37
CA PRO A 351 -25.80 -65.93 26.63
C PRO A 351 -25.45 -66.79 27.86
N MET A 352 -26.51 -67.14 28.59
CA MET A 352 -26.53 -67.94 29.80
C MET A 352 -25.83 -69.29 29.63
N GLU A 353 -24.88 -69.54 30.53
CA GLU A 353 -24.55 -70.77 31.27
C GLU A 353 -25.12 -70.82 32.69
#